data_AF-A0A3Q0R5R5-F1
#
_entry.id   AF-A0A3Q0R5R5-F1
#
_cell.length_a   1.000
_cell.length_b   1.000
_cell.length_c   1.000
_cell.angle_alpha   90.00
_cell.angle_beta   90.00
_cell.angle_gamma   90.00
#
_symmetry.space_group_name_H-M   'P 1'
#
loop_
_entity.id
_entity.type
_entity.pdbx_description
1 polymer ?
#
loop_
_entity_poly.entity_id
_entity_poly.type
_entity_poly.pdbx_seq_one_letter_code
_entity_poly.pdbx_strand_id
1 'polypeptide(L)'
;MKMRRHRVFLLCTVGLCVISFLHYYKALHYVSLLRELSAPYPNIKSFIMVTGFFWREKGMAATPLSPASPEEAPPLPGLQQSDTKAGDLHTRTYQLQDDKTPYFVRTKAGALCFRQGTEVATPKEYSAKSGGSVANGAVGRASAPGQRKPLELHQQPTIVPKVKARAKGNGKRLVKCVCRPGWHGPYCGVPTIVYHSNLPTKERLTPRETPRRVINAINVNHEFDLLHARFHELAEAVDLFLICESNFTAYGEKRPLSFLRLLLNGTYDYVKHKILYVFLDHFPEGGRQDGWIADDYLRTFLTRNGMSRVVGARSDDVFVINDADEIPAHEGLLFLKLFDGWTEPFAIHMRKSLYGFFWKQFGSLEVVSGCTLRMLRDVYDGDGIKLRRREYYTMPGFRKYENDTGHILVQWSVGSPFHFAGWHCSWCFTPEGIYFKLVSAQNGDFPRWGDYEDKRDLSYIRDLIRTGGWFDGSVQEYPPVDPKEHMYAPKYMLENYDRYRYLLENPYRKESRLSEG
;
A
#
# COMPACT_ATOMS: atom_id res chain seq x y z
N MET A 1 67.29 13.73 -11.68
CA MET A 1 65.92 14.10 -12.15
C MET A 1 64.98 12.93 -12.50
N LYS A 2 65.45 11.68 -12.72
CA LYS A 2 64.58 10.55 -13.11
C LYS A 2 63.70 9.95 -11.99
N MET A 3 64.12 9.97 -10.72
CA MET A 3 63.33 9.39 -9.61
C MET A 3 62.08 10.19 -9.21
N ARG A 4 62.06 11.51 -9.44
CA ARG A 4 60.90 12.36 -9.12
C ARG A 4 59.72 12.12 -10.06
N ARG A 5 59.98 11.82 -11.34
CA ARG A 5 58.94 11.51 -12.34
C ARG A 5 58.23 10.18 -12.07
N HIS A 6 58.96 9.16 -11.61
CA HIS A 6 58.37 7.87 -11.25
C HIS A 6 57.41 7.98 -10.05
N ARG A 7 57.77 8.74 -9.01
CA ARG A 7 56.89 8.94 -7.85
C ARG A 7 55.61 9.71 -8.21
N VAL A 8 55.70 10.70 -9.10
CA VAL A 8 54.52 11.43 -9.60
C VAL A 8 53.64 10.53 -10.46
N PHE A 9 54.24 9.71 -11.32
CA PHE A 9 53.48 8.75 -12.14
C PHE A 9 52.77 7.70 -11.29
N LEU A 10 53.43 7.20 -10.24
CA LEU A 10 52.85 6.24 -9.29
C LEU A 10 51.69 6.85 -8.47
N LEU A 11 51.82 8.11 -8.05
CA LEU A 11 50.73 8.83 -7.36
C LEU A 11 49.54 9.08 -8.29
N CYS A 12 49.77 9.40 -9.56
CA CYS A 12 48.71 9.56 -10.56
C CYS A 12 48.00 8.23 -10.88
N THR A 13 48.73 7.12 -11.00
CA THR A 13 48.10 5.81 -11.25
C THR A 13 47.32 5.32 -10.04
N VAL A 14 47.83 5.50 -8.82
CA VAL A 14 47.07 5.20 -7.59
C VAL A 14 45.83 6.09 -7.48
N GLY A 15 45.93 7.39 -7.80
CA GLY A 15 44.79 8.30 -7.84
C GLY A 15 43.70 7.87 -8.83
N LEU A 16 44.09 7.45 -10.05
CA LEU A 16 43.16 6.92 -11.04
C LEU A 16 42.51 5.60 -10.60
N CYS A 17 43.25 4.71 -9.95
CA CYS A 17 42.70 3.49 -9.37
C CYS A 17 41.68 3.78 -8.26
N VAL A 18 41.94 4.77 -7.39
CA VAL A 18 41.00 5.18 -6.33
C VAL A 18 39.74 5.81 -6.93
N ILE A 19 39.87 6.66 -7.95
CA ILE A 19 38.70 7.26 -8.62
C ILE A 19 37.87 6.19 -9.35
N SER A 20 38.53 5.24 -10.01
CA SER A 20 37.87 4.10 -10.66
C SER A 20 37.15 3.22 -9.63
N PHE A 21 37.81 2.92 -8.50
CA PHE A 21 37.21 2.18 -7.39
C PHE A 21 36.01 2.92 -6.78
N LEU A 22 36.09 4.25 -6.62
CA LEU A 22 34.97 5.05 -6.12
C LEU A 22 33.81 5.13 -7.12
N HIS A 23 34.09 5.17 -8.42
CA HIS A 23 33.06 5.10 -9.46
C HIS A 23 32.42 3.72 -9.51
N TYR A 24 33.21 2.65 -9.38
CA TYR A 24 32.72 1.28 -9.30
C TYR A 24 31.90 1.05 -8.02
N TYR A 25 32.35 1.58 -6.88
CA TYR A 25 31.61 1.57 -5.61
C TYR A 25 30.29 2.34 -5.73
N LYS A 26 30.30 3.53 -6.34
CA LYS A 26 29.09 4.30 -6.60
C LYS A 26 28.14 3.58 -7.55
N ALA A 27 28.65 2.90 -8.58
CA ALA A 27 27.85 2.09 -9.50
C ALA A 27 27.26 0.86 -8.80
N LEU A 28 28.02 0.15 -7.98
CA LEU A 28 27.54 -0.97 -7.16
C LEU A 28 26.48 -0.54 -6.14
N HIS A 29 26.59 0.67 -5.58
CA HIS A 29 25.60 1.22 -4.67
C HIS A 29 24.27 1.57 -5.37
N TYR A 30 24.27 1.67 -6.70
CA TYR A 30 23.08 1.82 -7.55
C TYR A 30 22.51 0.48 -8.04
N VAL A 31 23.23 -0.62 -7.85
CA VAL A 31 22.73 -1.97 -8.11
C VAL A 31 21.90 -2.42 -6.91
N SER A 32 20.64 -2.74 -7.14
CA SER A 32 19.65 -3.13 -6.12
C SER A 32 20.11 -4.25 -5.16
N LEU A 33 21.09 -5.06 -5.58
CA LEU A 33 21.64 -6.18 -4.83
C LEU A 33 22.28 -5.79 -3.48
N LEU A 34 22.92 -4.62 -3.36
CA LEU A 34 23.52 -4.17 -2.09
C LEU A 34 22.51 -3.50 -1.14
N ARG A 35 21.38 -3.03 -1.67
CA ARG A 35 20.24 -2.57 -0.88
C ARG A 35 19.48 -3.75 -0.25
N GLU A 36 19.54 -4.93 -0.86
CA GLU A 36 19.08 -6.18 -0.25
C GLU A 36 20.03 -6.70 0.84
N LEU A 37 21.35 -6.59 0.64
CA LEU A 37 22.34 -7.00 1.66
C LEU A 37 22.40 -6.10 2.90
N SER A 38 21.87 -4.88 2.81
CA SER A 38 21.80 -3.91 3.93
C SER A 38 20.41 -3.81 4.56
N ALA A 39 19.42 -4.53 4.04
CA ALA A 39 18.13 -4.68 4.67
C ALA A 39 18.22 -5.78 5.75
N PRO A 40 17.81 -5.52 7.00
CA PRO A 40 17.72 -6.57 8.00
C PRO A 40 16.50 -7.45 7.68
N TYR A 41 16.71 -8.48 6.84
CA TYR A 41 15.77 -9.57 6.65
C TYR A 41 16.31 -10.87 7.28
N PRO A 42 15.50 -11.59 8.07
CA PRO A 42 15.95 -12.76 8.80
C PRO A 42 15.80 -14.00 7.90
N ASN A 43 16.75 -14.27 7.01
CA ASN A 43 16.88 -15.60 6.38
C ASN A 43 18.29 -15.83 5.79
N ILE A 44 19.31 -15.73 6.63
CA ILE A 44 20.66 -16.26 6.31
C ILE A 44 20.77 -17.65 6.94
N LYS A 45 20.15 -18.66 6.31
CA LYS A 45 20.49 -20.08 6.53
C LYS A 45 20.82 -20.84 5.25
N SER A 46 20.72 -20.20 4.08
CA SER A 46 21.07 -20.83 2.80
C SER A 46 22.55 -20.67 2.39
N PHE A 47 23.40 -20.08 3.24
CA PHE A 47 24.84 -19.89 2.96
C PHE A 47 25.79 -20.74 3.82
N ILE A 48 25.26 -21.65 4.67
CA ILE A 48 26.07 -22.64 5.43
C ILE A 48 25.81 -24.07 4.89
N MET A 49 25.80 -24.21 3.56
CA MET A 49 25.84 -25.52 2.88
C MET A 49 27.00 -25.59 1.87
N VAL A 50 28.16 -25.03 2.21
CA VAL A 50 29.41 -25.22 1.43
C VAL A 50 30.60 -25.59 2.31
N THR A 51 30.38 -26.01 3.56
CA THR A 51 31.44 -26.52 4.46
C THR A 51 31.18 -27.94 4.97
N GLY A 52 30.41 -28.73 4.22
CA GLY A 52 30.19 -30.17 4.47
C GLY A 52 30.77 -31.11 3.42
N PHE A 53 31.59 -30.61 2.48
CA PHE A 53 32.13 -31.42 1.37
C PHE A 53 33.46 -32.14 1.67
N PHE A 54 33.90 -32.11 2.92
CA PHE A 54 35.00 -32.92 3.42
C PHE A 54 34.52 -33.62 4.67
N TRP A 55 34.13 -34.89 4.55
CA TRP A 55 34.32 -36.01 5.49
C TRP A 55 33.42 -37.15 5.00
N ARG A 56 34.07 -38.07 4.27
CA ARG A 56 33.53 -39.33 3.80
C ARG A 56 33.76 -40.36 4.91
N GLU A 57 32.72 -40.91 5.50
CA GLU A 57 32.82 -42.20 6.19
C GLU A 57 31.57 -43.07 5.98
N LYS A 58 31.82 -44.38 5.99
CA LYS A 58 31.03 -45.48 5.41
C LYS A 58 30.09 -46.14 6.43
N GLY A 59 29.00 -46.71 5.91
CA GLY A 59 28.29 -47.89 6.46
C GLY A 59 27.19 -47.56 7.48
N MET A 60 26.05 -48.26 7.58
CA MET A 60 25.58 -49.53 7.03
C MET A 60 24.04 -49.58 7.06
N ALA A 61 23.49 -50.35 6.11
CA ALA A 61 22.30 -51.23 6.16
C ALA A 61 20.91 -50.71 6.60
N ALA A 62 20.01 -50.81 5.62
CA ALA A 62 18.55 -50.81 5.59
C ALA A 62 17.76 -51.56 6.69
N THR A 63 16.54 -51.06 6.98
CA THR A 63 15.27 -51.82 6.90
C THR A 63 14.08 -50.83 6.75
N PRO A 64 13.13 -51.02 5.82
CA PRO A 64 11.95 -50.15 5.70
C PRO A 64 10.73 -50.76 6.42
N LEU A 65 10.01 -49.96 7.21
CA LEU A 65 8.67 -50.29 7.69
C LEU A 65 7.65 -49.51 6.86
N SER A 66 6.78 -50.24 6.16
CA SER A 66 5.64 -49.70 5.40
C SER A 66 4.56 -49.15 6.35
N PRO A 67 3.85 -48.07 5.99
CA PRO A 67 2.68 -47.62 6.73
C PRO A 67 1.45 -48.44 6.34
N ALA A 68 0.66 -48.83 7.35
CA ALA A 68 -0.63 -49.47 7.20
C ALA A 68 -1.69 -48.48 6.65
N SER A 69 -2.60 -49.04 5.86
CA SER A 69 -3.76 -48.41 5.22
C SER A 69 -4.72 -47.75 6.23
N PRO A 70 -5.37 -46.62 5.91
CA PRO A 70 -6.44 -46.09 6.74
C PRO A 70 -7.78 -46.79 6.43
N GLU A 71 -8.40 -47.37 7.45
CA GLU A 71 -9.80 -47.80 7.47
C GLU A 71 -10.74 -46.59 7.27
N GLU A 72 -11.84 -46.85 6.56
CA GLU A 72 -12.93 -45.91 6.26
C GLU A 72 -13.52 -45.26 7.52
N ALA A 73 -13.49 -43.94 7.57
CA ALA A 73 -14.30 -43.16 8.50
C ALA A 73 -15.76 -43.11 8.01
N PRO A 74 -16.77 -43.22 8.90
CA PRO A 74 -18.18 -43.30 8.51
C PRO A 74 -18.70 -41.95 7.97
N PRO A 75 -19.69 -41.95 7.06
CA PRO A 75 -20.29 -40.72 6.56
C PRO A 75 -21.17 -40.11 7.66
N LEU A 76 -20.92 -38.84 7.99
CA LEU A 76 -21.69 -38.06 8.96
C LEU A 76 -22.32 -36.81 8.29
N PRO A 77 -23.40 -36.26 8.86
CA PRO A 77 -24.63 -35.92 8.14
C PRO A 77 -24.59 -34.55 7.47
N GLY A 78 -25.45 -34.42 6.46
CA GLY A 78 -25.47 -33.33 5.49
C GLY A 78 -25.52 -31.90 6.03
N LEU A 79 -24.93 -31.03 5.21
CA LEU A 79 -25.12 -29.57 5.11
C LEU A 79 -26.39 -29.07 5.80
N GLN A 80 -26.26 -28.54 7.01
CA GLN A 80 -27.37 -27.89 7.70
C GLN A 80 -27.66 -26.52 7.08
N GLN A 81 -28.82 -26.45 6.40
CA GLN A 81 -29.84 -25.38 6.22
C GLN A 81 -29.52 -23.86 6.30
N SER A 82 -28.32 -23.39 6.67
CA SER A 82 -27.95 -21.97 6.57
C SER A 82 -27.29 -21.59 5.25
N ASP A 83 -26.78 -22.56 4.49
CA ASP A 83 -26.15 -22.33 3.18
C ASP A 83 -27.15 -22.15 2.02
N THR A 84 -28.43 -22.51 2.21
CA THR A 84 -29.47 -22.39 1.16
C THR A 84 -29.91 -20.95 0.88
N LYS A 85 -29.57 -19.98 1.74
CA LYS A 85 -29.84 -18.55 1.48
C LYS A 85 -28.80 -17.87 0.59
N ALA A 86 -27.68 -18.54 0.28
CA ALA A 86 -26.64 -17.97 -0.59
C ALA A 86 -27.08 -17.87 -2.06
N GLY A 87 -28.05 -18.68 -2.49
CA GLY A 87 -28.52 -18.74 -3.87
C GLY A 87 -27.35 -18.88 -4.86
N ASP A 88 -27.44 -18.12 -5.95
CA ASP A 88 -26.48 -18.08 -7.06
C ASP A 88 -25.36 -17.04 -6.87
N LEU A 89 -25.23 -16.40 -5.69
CA LEU A 89 -24.38 -15.21 -5.48
C LEU A 89 -22.92 -15.40 -5.93
N HIS A 90 -22.36 -16.58 -5.66
CA HIS A 90 -20.99 -16.96 -6.04
C HIS A 90 -20.79 -17.23 -7.54
N THR A 91 -21.88 -17.39 -8.30
CA THR A 91 -21.89 -17.58 -9.76
C THR A 91 -22.28 -16.32 -10.53
N ARG A 92 -22.77 -15.28 -9.84
CA ARG A 92 -23.22 -14.04 -10.49
C ARG A 92 -22.09 -13.37 -11.27
N THR A 93 -22.47 -12.79 -12.40
CA THR A 93 -21.62 -11.88 -13.15
C THR A 93 -21.81 -10.45 -12.64
N TYR A 94 -20.81 -9.60 -12.86
CA TYR A 94 -20.86 -8.19 -12.52
C TYR A 94 -20.66 -7.36 -13.78
N GLN A 95 -21.66 -6.54 -14.13
CA GLN A 95 -21.55 -5.59 -15.23
C GLN A 95 -20.82 -4.34 -14.74
N LEU A 96 -19.57 -4.15 -15.18
CA LEU A 96 -18.80 -2.96 -14.84
C LEU A 96 -19.41 -1.74 -15.56
N GLN A 97 -19.65 -0.68 -14.79
CA GLN A 97 -20.27 0.55 -15.27
C GLN A 97 -19.24 1.66 -15.38
N ASP A 98 -19.41 2.55 -16.37
CA ASP A 98 -18.57 3.72 -16.50
C ASP A 98 -18.91 4.77 -15.44
N ASP A 99 -17.87 5.34 -14.85
CA ASP A 99 -17.99 6.43 -13.91
C ASP A 99 -18.23 7.76 -14.64
N LYS A 100 -19.41 8.34 -14.41
CA LYS A 100 -19.87 9.59 -15.02
C LYS A 100 -19.57 10.81 -14.14
N THR A 101 -18.85 10.64 -13.04
CA THR A 101 -18.54 11.71 -12.10
C THR A 101 -17.70 12.79 -12.79
N PRO A 102 -18.14 14.06 -12.79
CA PRO A 102 -17.39 15.12 -13.44
C PRO A 102 -16.26 15.60 -12.53
N TYR A 103 -15.11 14.92 -12.55
CA TYR A 103 -13.96 15.23 -11.70
C TYR A 103 -13.24 16.54 -12.03
N PHE A 104 -13.34 17.00 -13.29
CA PHE A 104 -12.70 18.21 -13.76
C PHE A 104 -13.72 19.29 -14.12
N VAL A 105 -13.30 20.55 -14.07
CA VAL A 105 -14.10 21.72 -14.45
C VAL A 105 -13.24 22.67 -15.28
N ARG A 106 -13.85 23.29 -16.29
CA ARG A 106 -13.20 24.40 -17.01
C ARG A 106 -13.48 25.71 -16.26
N THR A 107 -12.42 26.38 -15.83
CA THR A 107 -12.51 27.70 -15.20
C THR A 107 -12.99 28.75 -16.20
N LYS A 108 -13.43 29.91 -15.71
CA LYS A 108 -13.85 31.05 -16.57
C LYS A 108 -12.76 31.49 -17.55
N ALA A 109 -11.50 31.28 -17.19
CA ALA A 109 -10.35 31.59 -18.02
C ALA A 109 -9.93 30.41 -18.92
N GLY A 110 -10.69 29.32 -18.96
CA GLY A 110 -10.55 28.22 -19.91
C GLY A 110 -9.63 27.07 -19.46
N ALA A 111 -8.97 27.18 -18.30
CA ALA A 111 -8.14 26.09 -17.75
C ALA A 111 -9.00 24.93 -17.23
N LEU A 112 -8.64 23.70 -17.61
CA LEU A 112 -9.22 22.48 -17.06
C LEU A 112 -8.56 22.18 -15.71
N CYS A 113 -9.34 22.11 -14.64
CA CYS A 113 -8.82 21.95 -13.29
C CYS A 113 -9.58 20.84 -12.55
N PHE A 114 -8.86 20.04 -11.77
CA PHE A 114 -9.43 19.02 -10.91
C PHE A 114 -10.22 19.68 -9.78
N ARG A 115 -11.49 19.30 -9.61
CA ARG A 115 -12.43 20.03 -8.74
C ARG A 115 -12.00 20.02 -7.28
N GLN A 116 -11.64 18.85 -6.75
CA GLN A 116 -11.26 18.73 -5.33
C GLN A 116 -9.91 19.39 -5.04
N GLY A 117 -9.00 19.42 -6.01
CA GLY A 117 -7.66 19.98 -5.84
C GLY A 117 -7.50 21.45 -6.20
N THR A 118 -8.56 22.15 -6.63
CA THR A 118 -8.48 23.56 -7.05
C THR A 118 -9.18 24.49 -6.06
N GLU A 119 -8.55 25.63 -5.77
CA GLU A 119 -9.18 26.72 -5.05
C GLU A 119 -10.23 27.39 -5.95
N VAL A 120 -11.50 27.34 -5.57
CA VAL A 120 -12.51 28.12 -6.25
C VAL A 120 -12.37 29.55 -5.75
N ALA A 121 -12.02 30.49 -6.63
CA ALA A 121 -12.04 31.90 -6.27
C ALA A 121 -13.48 32.28 -5.87
N THR A 122 -13.72 32.45 -4.57
CA THR A 122 -14.90 33.18 -4.10
C THR A 122 -14.88 34.55 -4.78
N PRO A 123 -15.98 35.04 -5.38
CA PRO A 123 -16.01 36.39 -5.90
C PRO A 123 -15.70 37.33 -4.74
N LYS A 124 -14.50 37.93 -4.73
CA LYS A 124 -14.27 39.11 -3.91
C LYS A 124 -15.24 40.15 -4.43
N GLU A 125 -16.22 40.51 -3.61
CA GLU A 125 -17.04 41.69 -3.77
C GLU A 125 -16.10 42.88 -4.00
N TYR A 126 -15.94 43.28 -5.25
CA TYR A 126 -15.50 44.62 -5.58
C TYR A 126 -16.68 45.54 -5.29
N SER A 127 -16.89 45.85 -4.01
CA SER A 127 -17.57 47.09 -3.66
C SER A 127 -16.66 48.22 -4.10
N ALA A 128 -16.95 48.73 -5.29
CA ALA A 128 -16.56 50.06 -5.70
C ALA A 128 -17.01 51.05 -4.61
N LYS A 129 -16.07 51.72 -3.96
CA LYS A 129 -16.32 53.05 -3.42
C LYS A 129 -15.40 54.03 -4.11
N SER A 130 -16.05 54.72 -5.05
CA SER A 130 -15.75 56.05 -5.56
C SER A 130 -15.31 57.00 -4.45
N GLY A 131 -14.43 57.94 -4.83
CA GLY A 131 -13.77 58.87 -3.93
C GLY A 131 -14.68 59.88 -3.22
N GLY A 132 -14.06 60.57 -2.26
CA GLY A 132 -14.63 61.68 -1.52
C GLY A 132 -13.65 62.16 -0.45
N SER A 133 -12.82 63.13 -0.82
CA SER A 133 -11.94 63.90 0.06
C SER A 133 -12.71 64.94 0.87
N VAL A 134 -12.62 64.95 2.21
CA VAL A 134 -12.79 66.16 3.04
C VAL A 134 -11.91 66.05 4.30
N ALA A 135 -11.30 67.18 4.68
CA ALA A 135 -10.30 67.35 5.72
C ALA A 135 -10.87 67.77 7.10
N ASN A 136 -10.01 67.57 8.11
CA ASN A 136 -9.82 68.29 9.39
C ASN A 136 -10.82 68.15 10.55
N GLY A 137 -10.25 67.87 11.74
CA GLY A 137 -10.84 68.12 13.06
C GLY A 137 -10.15 67.32 14.18
N ALA A 138 -9.32 67.98 14.98
CA ALA A 138 -8.48 67.40 16.03
C ALA A 138 -9.15 67.34 17.44
N VAL A 139 -8.40 66.77 18.40
CA VAL A 139 -8.53 66.75 19.89
C VAL A 139 -9.34 65.56 20.47
N GLY A 140 -8.87 64.73 21.42
CA GLY A 140 -7.74 64.81 22.36
C GLY A 140 -7.34 63.46 22.99
N ARG A 141 -6.28 63.52 23.80
CA ARG A 141 -5.38 62.47 24.35
C ARG A 141 -5.90 61.67 25.55
N ALA A 142 -5.39 60.44 25.73
CA ALA A 142 -4.79 59.89 26.98
C ALA A 142 -4.21 58.47 26.70
N SER A 143 -2.90 58.32 26.50
CA SER A 143 -1.84 57.89 27.45
C SER A 143 -1.61 56.36 27.56
N ALA A 144 -0.52 55.90 26.96
CA ALA A 144 0.22 54.63 27.23
C ALA A 144 1.13 54.79 28.48
N PRO A 145 1.82 53.76 29.04
CA PRO A 145 2.81 52.86 28.39
C PRO A 145 2.75 51.38 28.89
N GLY A 146 3.49 50.35 28.43
CA GLY A 146 4.52 50.17 27.41
C GLY A 146 5.11 48.73 27.48
N GLN A 147 5.64 48.25 26.33
CA GLN A 147 6.62 47.16 26.06
C GLN A 147 6.26 45.67 26.41
N ARG A 148 6.68 44.59 25.70
CA ARG A 148 7.92 44.24 24.94
C ARG A 148 7.67 43.21 23.80
N LYS A 149 8.56 43.24 22.78
CA LYS A 149 8.73 42.26 21.66
C LYS A 149 9.55 41.01 22.06
N PRO A 150 9.50 39.93 21.25
CA PRO A 150 10.67 39.11 20.94
C PRO A 150 11.02 39.07 19.43
N LEU A 151 12.26 38.67 19.14
CA LEU A 151 13.06 38.85 17.92
C LEU A 151 12.70 37.96 16.71
N GLU A 152 12.80 38.53 15.52
CA GLU A 152 12.93 37.85 14.22
C GLU A 152 14.40 37.47 13.95
N LEU A 153 14.65 36.23 13.54
CA LEU A 153 15.96 35.77 13.06
C LEU A 153 15.97 35.84 11.51
N HIS A 154 16.86 36.67 10.99
CA HIS A 154 17.17 36.87 9.56
C HIS A 154 17.57 35.56 8.85
N GLN A 155 16.91 35.21 7.75
CA GLN A 155 17.45 34.31 6.72
C GLN A 155 17.77 35.13 5.45
N GLN A 156 19.04 35.06 5.04
CA GLN A 156 19.59 35.70 3.85
C GLN A 156 19.01 35.09 2.55
N PRO A 157 18.84 35.90 1.49
CA PRO A 157 18.39 35.40 0.19
C PRO A 157 19.54 34.74 -0.58
N THR A 158 19.41 33.46 -0.89
CA THR A 158 20.30 32.75 -1.83
C THR A 158 20.01 33.18 -3.27
N ILE A 159 21.07 33.59 -3.96
CA ILE A 159 21.08 34.10 -5.33
C ILE A 159 20.86 32.93 -6.30
N VAL A 160 19.75 32.95 -7.04
CA VAL A 160 19.48 32.04 -8.18
C VAL A 160 19.94 32.72 -9.48
N PRO A 161 20.72 32.08 -10.37
CA PRO A 161 21.15 32.70 -11.62
C PRO A 161 19.98 32.87 -12.58
N LYS A 162 19.71 34.12 -13.00
CA LYS A 162 18.78 34.45 -14.09
C LYS A 162 19.36 34.03 -15.43
N VAL A 163 18.90 32.91 -15.99
CA VAL A 163 19.05 32.62 -17.41
C VAL A 163 17.97 33.40 -18.17
N LYS A 164 18.39 34.40 -18.97
CA LYS A 164 17.51 35.15 -19.88
C LYS A 164 17.16 34.27 -21.08
N ALA A 165 16.00 33.63 -21.07
CA ALA A 165 15.38 33.10 -22.27
C ALA A 165 14.65 34.24 -23.01
N ARG A 166 15.17 34.63 -24.19
CA ARG A 166 14.44 35.45 -25.17
C ARG A 166 13.33 34.59 -25.77
N ALA A 167 12.07 34.88 -25.46
CA ALA A 167 10.92 34.39 -26.22
C ALA A 167 10.15 35.59 -26.77
N LYS A 168 10.34 35.87 -28.06
CA LYS A 168 9.39 36.62 -28.89
C LYS A 168 8.37 35.60 -29.41
N GLY A 169 7.13 35.69 -28.94
CA GLY A 169 6.01 34.89 -29.42
C GLY A 169 4.74 35.25 -28.65
N ASN A 170 3.67 35.58 -29.37
CA ASN A 170 2.39 36.11 -28.86
C ASN A 170 1.90 35.42 -27.57
N GLY A 171 1.94 36.15 -26.46
CA GLY A 171 1.57 35.67 -25.13
C GLY A 171 0.06 35.50 -24.96
N LYS A 172 -0.47 34.32 -25.27
CA LYS A 172 -1.67 33.83 -24.59
C LYS A 172 -1.27 33.62 -23.13
N ARG A 173 -1.80 34.46 -22.23
CA ARG A 173 -1.60 34.35 -20.77
C ARG A 173 -1.95 32.91 -20.36
N LEU A 174 -0.95 32.12 -19.97
CA LEU A 174 -1.15 30.71 -19.61
C LEU A 174 -2.04 30.67 -18.37
N VAL A 175 -3.30 30.31 -18.55
CA VAL A 175 -4.26 30.22 -17.45
C VAL A 175 -3.92 28.96 -16.66
N LYS A 176 -3.46 29.15 -15.43
CA LYS A 176 -3.07 28.06 -14.53
C LYS A 176 -4.13 27.88 -13.45
N CYS A 177 -4.38 26.63 -13.08
CA CYS A 177 -5.16 26.30 -11.91
C CYS A 177 -4.42 26.75 -10.64
N VAL A 178 -5.15 27.15 -9.60
CA VAL A 178 -4.59 27.44 -8.27
C VAL A 178 -4.85 26.22 -7.41
N CYS A 179 -3.79 25.50 -7.05
CA CYS A 179 -3.92 24.23 -6.36
C CYS A 179 -4.10 24.42 -4.86
N ARG A 180 -5.02 23.66 -4.26
CA ARG A 180 -5.15 23.54 -2.82
C ARG A 180 -3.90 22.85 -2.24
N PRO A 181 -3.59 23.08 -0.95
CA PRO A 181 -2.57 22.30 -0.25
C PRO A 181 -2.81 20.79 -0.43
N GLY A 182 -1.75 20.05 -0.74
CA GLY A 182 -1.85 18.61 -1.02
C GLY A 182 -1.97 18.23 -2.50
N TRP A 183 -2.23 19.19 -3.39
CA TRP A 183 -2.44 18.96 -4.83
C TRP A 183 -1.44 19.72 -5.69
N HIS A 184 -1.01 19.08 -6.78
CA HIS A 184 0.11 19.52 -7.61
C HIS A 184 -0.18 19.40 -9.10
N GLY A 185 0.72 19.96 -9.90
CA GLY A 185 0.70 19.90 -11.36
C GLY A 185 -0.21 20.94 -12.02
N PRO A 186 -0.19 21.03 -13.36
CA PRO A 186 -0.90 22.09 -14.10
C PRO A 186 -2.43 22.00 -13.98
N TYR A 187 -2.97 20.82 -13.65
CA TYR A 187 -4.40 20.55 -13.51
C TYR A 187 -4.84 20.46 -12.04
N CYS A 188 -3.93 20.62 -11.08
CA CYS A 188 -4.16 20.42 -9.64
C CYS A 188 -4.79 19.06 -9.26
N GLY A 189 -4.48 18.00 -10.02
CA GLY A 189 -5.02 16.66 -9.78
C GLY A 189 -3.99 15.60 -9.38
N VAL A 190 -2.71 15.99 -9.22
CA VAL A 190 -1.67 15.08 -8.74
C VAL A 190 -1.55 15.24 -7.22
N PRO A 191 -1.87 14.23 -6.39
CA PRO A 191 -1.76 14.35 -4.94
C PRO A 191 -0.29 14.33 -4.48
N THR A 192 0.01 14.90 -3.31
CA THR A 192 1.37 14.94 -2.70
C THR A 192 2.05 13.57 -2.70
N ILE A 193 1.31 12.50 -2.39
CA ILE A 193 1.85 11.13 -2.38
C ILE A 193 2.38 10.68 -3.76
N VAL A 194 1.77 11.12 -4.85
CA VAL A 194 2.24 10.84 -6.22
C VAL A 194 3.32 11.83 -6.62
N TYR A 195 3.19 13.10 -6.23
CA TYR A 195 4.19 14.12 -6.54
C TYR A 195 5.58 13.77 -5.99
N HIS A 196 5.64 13.21 -4.78
CA HIS A 196 6.88 12.75 -4.14
C HIS A 196 7.23 11.28 -4.42
N SER A 197 6.54 10.61 -5.35
CA SER A 197 6.85 9.23 -5.75
C SER A 197 8.12 9.12 -6.61
N ASN A 198 8.50 7.90 -6.94
CA ASN A 198 9.53 7.60 -7.95
C ASN A 198 8.98 7.52 -9.40
N LEU A 199 7.74 7.96 -9.68
CA LEU A 199 7.17 7.93 -11.03
C LEU A 199 8.09 8.69 -12.02
N PRO A 200 8.57 8.06 -13.12
CA PRO A 200 9.52 8.70 -14.04
C PRO A 200 8.88 9.67 -15.04
N THR A 201 7.55 9.68 -15.15
CA THR A 201 6.78 10.39 -16.20
C THR A 201 5.89 11.51 -15.66
N LYS A 202 6.20 12.06 -14.47
CA LYS A 202 5.34 13.06 -13.79
C LYS A 202 5.03 14.29 -14.65
N GLU A 203 5.95 14.67 -15.53
CA GLU A 203 5.84 15.84 -16.40
C GLU A 203 4.87 15.61 -17.58
N ARG A 204 4.52 14.36 -17.87
CA ARG A 204 3.67 13.95 -19.00
C ARG A 204 2.27 13.52 -18.58
N LEU A 205 1.90 13.73 -17.32
CA LEU A 205 0.61 13.33 -16.78
C LEU A 205 -0.52 14.17 -17.36
N THR A 206 -1.53 13.50 -17.94
CA THR A 206 -2.69 14.15 -18.56
C THR A 206 -4.00 13.61 -17.98
N PRO A 207 -4.95 14.48 -17.59
CA PRO A 207 -6.28 14.06 -17.21
C PRO A 207 -6.97 13.26 -18.31
N ARG A 208 -7.70 12.23 -17.92
CA ARG A 208 -8.52 11.42 -18.82
C ARG A 208 -9.90 12.05 -19.02
N GLU A 209 -10.42 11.94 -20.24
CA GLU A 209 -11.82 12.31 -20.52
C GLU A 209 -12.79 11.29 -19.91
N THR A 210 -12.47 10.00 -20.06
CA THR A 210 -13.22 8.90 -19.43
C THR A 210 -12.35 8.26 -18.34
N PRO A 211 -12.76 8.33 -17.06
CA PRO A 211 -12.05 7.67 -15.97
C PRO A 211 -11.86 6.17 -16.24
N ARG A 212 -10.73 5.62 -15.80
CA ARG A 212 -10.58 4.17 -15.72
C ARG A 212 -11.52 3.61 -14.66
N ARG A 213 -11.86 2.33 -14.77
CA ARG A 213 -12.55 1.65 -13.67
C ARG A 213 -11.51 0.92 -12.83
N VAL A 214 -11.65 0.97 -11.52
CA VAL A 214 -10.71 0.36 -10.57
C VAL A 214 -11.36 -0.89 -9.98
N ILE A 215 -10.69 -2.03 -10.13
CA ILE A 215 -11.08 -3.32 -9.58
C ILE A 215 -10.11 -3.67 -8.46
N ASN A 216 -10.61 -3.75 -7.22
CA ASN A 216 -9.79 -4.12 -6.07
C ASN A 216 -10.10 -5.55 -5.62
N ALA A 217 -9.12 -6.44 -5.76
CA ALA A 217 -9.18 -7.85 -5.42
C ALA A 217 -8.59 -8.13 -4.04
N ILE A 218 -9.36 -8.82 -3.20
CA ILE A 218 -9.10 -8.98 -1.77
C ILE A 218 -9.42 -10.41 -1.34
N ASN A 219 -8.48 -11.06 -0.66
CA ASN A 219 -8.75 -12.27 0.11
C ASN A 219 -9.13 -11.88 1.54
N VAL A 220 -10.21 -12.46 2.07
CA VAL A 220 -10.65 -12.20 3.46
C VAL A 220 -10.62 -13.48 4.29
N ASN A 221 -10.14 -13.34 5.53
CA ASN A 221 -10.25 -14.37 6.57
C ASN A 221 -11.19 -13.89 7.68
N HIS A 222 -10.70 -12.99 8.53
CA HIS A 222 -11.46 -12.43 9.65
C HIS A 222 -11.11 -10.96 9.94
N GLU A 223 -10.44 -10.29 8.99
CA GLU A 223 -10.06 -8.87 9.00
C GLU A 223 -11.26 -7.92 8.79
N PHE A 224 -12.43 -8.22 9.37
CA PHE A 224 -13.69 -7.54 9.02
C PHE A 224 -13.70 -6.05 9.35
N ASP A 225 -13.03 -5.62 10.42
CA ASP A 225 -12.92 -4.21 10.79
C ASP A 225 -12.02 -3.41 9.84
N LEU A 226 -10.91 -4.02 9.40
CA LEU A 226 -10.04 -3.44 8.37
C LEU A 226 -10.74 -3.42 7.00
N LEU A 227 -11.48 -4.47 6.66
CA LEU A 227 -12.28 -4.53 5.44
C LEU A 227 -13.40 -3.48 5.44
N HIS A 228 -14.08 -3.30 6.58
CA HIS A 228 -15.13 -2.29 6.73
C HIS A 228 -14.56 -0.87 6.56
N ALA A 229 -13.41 -0.56 7.18
CA ALA A 229 -12.73 0.70 6.98
C ALA A 229 -12.30 0.88 5.51
N ARG A 230 -11.71 -0.15 4.89
CA ARG A 230 -11.34 -0.14 3.47
C ARG A 230 -12.51 0.24 2.57
N PHE A 231 -13.69 -0.35 2.75
CA PHE A 231 -14.84 -0.04 1.92
C PHE A 231 -15.23 1.44 2.03
N HIS A 232 -15.21 2.02 3.23
CA HIS A 232 -15.51 3.45 3.40
C HIS A 232 -14.44 4.38 2.83
N GLU A 233 -13.17 4.02 2.93
CA GLU A 233 -12.07 4.80 2.33
C GLU A 233 -12.11 4.77 0.79
N LEU A 234 -12.40 3.59 0.23
CA LEU A 234 -12.15 3.32 -1.19
C LEU A 234 -13.40 3.31 -2.06
N ALA A 235 -14.61 3.26 -1.51
CA ALA A 235 -15.84 3.13 -2.30
C ALA A 235 -16.03 4.25 -3.34
N GLU A 236 -15.47 5.44 -3.15
CA GLU A 236 -15.53 6.51 -4.16
C GLU A 236 -14.52 6.32 -5.30
N ALA A 237 -13.35 5.73 -5.04
CA ALA A 237 -12.31 5.52 -6.04
C ALA A 237 -12.44 4.15 -6.76
N VAL A 238 -12.97 3.15 -6.07
CA VAL A 238 -13.12 1.77 -6.54
C VAL A 238 -14.50 1.53 -7.15
N ASP A 239 -14.52 0.89 -8.31
CA ASP A 239 -15.73 0.58 -9.08
C ASP A 239 -16.23 -0.85 -8.82
N LEU A 240 -15.33 -1.75 -8.43
CA LEU A 240 -15.64 -3.13 -8.08
C LEU A 240 -14.67 -3.69 -7.03
N PHE A 241 -15.20 -4.30 -5.98
CA PHE A 241 -14.47 -5.10 -5.00
C PHE A 241 -14.68 -6.59 -5.31
N LEU A 242 -13.61 -7.30 -5.67
CA LEU A 242 -13.61 -8.77 -5.75
C LEU A 242 -13.23 -9.31 -4.37
N ILE A 243 -14.17 -9.92 -3.66
CA ILE A 243 -13.92 -10.45 -2.31
C ILE A 243 -13.93 -11.97 -2.35
N CYS A 244 -12.77 -12.58 -2.12
CA CYS A 244 -12.61 -14.02 -2.04
C CYS A 244 -12.64 -14.50 -0.59
N GLU A 245 -13.51 -15.45 -0.32
CA GLU A 245 -13.61 -16.17 0.94
C GLU A 245 -13.53 -17.67 0.66
N SER A 246 -12.72 -18.38 1.45
CA SER A 246 -12.70 -19.85 1.46
C SER A 246 -13.44 -20.41 2.67
N ASN A 247 -14.00 -21.63 2.54
CA ASN A 247 -14.46 -22.45 3.67
C ASN A 247 -13.31 -23.26 4.32
N PHE A 248 -12.05 -22.94 4.01
CA PHE A 248 -10.87 -23.50 4.64
C PHE A 248 -9.98 -22.42 5.30
N THR A 249 -9.29 -22.78 6.38
CA THR A 249 -8.18 -22.00 6.94
C THR A 249 -6.96 -22.07 6.01
N ALA A 250 -5.93 -21.24 6.26
CA ALA A 250 -4.70 -21.30 5.45
C ALA A 250 -3.95 -22.64 5.64
N TYR A 251 -4.20 -23.35 6.74
CA TYR A 251 -3.71 -24.72 6.96
C TYR A 251 -4.57 -25.81 6.31
N GLY A 252 -5.80 -25.50 5.89
CA GLY A 252 -6.72 -26.45 5.25
C GLY A 252 -7.76 -27.09 6.16
N GLU A 253 -8.01 -26.54 7.34
CA GLU A 253 -9.10 -26.94 8.23
C GLU A 253 -10.42 -26.26 7.84
N LYS A 254 -11.56 -26.92 8.03
CA LYS A 254 -12.87 -26.33 7.70
C LYS A 254 -13.17 -25.12 8.59
N ARG A 255 -13.70 -24.05 7.99
CA ARG A 255 -14.12 -22.82 8.68
C ARG A 255 -15.47 -22.31 8.17
N PRO A 256 -16.25 -21.60 9.01
CA PRO A 256 -17.51 -21.01 8.58
C PRO A 256 -17.30 -19.80 7.64
N LEU A 257 -18.25 -19.58 6.73
CA LEU A 257 -18.28 -18.44 5.80
C LEU A 257 -18.81 -17.18 6.48
N SER A 258 -17.96 -16.57 7.30
CA SER A 258 -18.33 -15.41 8.12
C SER A 258 -18.58 -14.15 7.29
N PHE A 259 -17.80 -13.92 6.22
CA PHE A 259 -18.02 -12.78 5.32
C PHE A 259 -19.35 -12.92 4.59
N LEU A 260 -19.65 -14.09 4.02
CA LEU A 260 -20.94 -14.36 3.39
C LEU A 260 -22.11 -14.09 4.34
N ARG A 261 -22.00 -14.54 5.60
CA ARG A 261 -23.02 -14.27 6.63
C ARG A 261 -23.23 -12.76 6.85
N LEU A 262 -22.15 -11.97 6.94
CA LEU A 262 -22.21 -10.52 7.07
C LEU A 262 -22.74 -9.81 5.80
N LEU A 263 -22.48 -10.39 4.63
CA LEU A 263 -23.00 -9.86 3.36
C LEU A 263 -24.52 -10.10 3.21
N LEU A 264 -25.02 -11.21 3.75
CA LEU A 264 -26.43 -11.59 3.70
C LEU A 264 -27.28 -10.93 4.80
N ASN A 265 -26.69 -10.64 5.97
CA ASN A 265 -27.40 -10.03 7.10
C ASN A 265 -27.54 -8.49 7.00
N GLY A 266 -27.00 -7.87 5.94
CA GLY A 266 -27.11 -6.44 5.67
C GLY A 266 -25.95 -5.57 6.15
N THR A 267 -24.90 -6.15 6.75
CA THR A 267 -23.73 -5.39 7.27
C THR A 267 -23.09 -4.50 6.19
N TYR A 268 -23.06 -4.96 4.95
CA TYR A 268 -22.40 -4.29 3.82
C TYR A 268 -23.37 -3.70 2.78
N ASP A 269 -24.67 -3.55 3.08
CA ASP A 269 -25.67 -3.13 2.07
C ASP A 269 -25.35 -1.79 1.40
N TYR A 270 -24.68 -0.87 2.10
CA TYR A 270 -24.23 0.43 1.57
C TYR A 270 -23.23 0.32 0.41
N VAL A 271 -22.44 -0.77 0.34
CA VAL A 271 -21.40 -0.98 -0.70
C VAL A 271 -21.60 -2.28 -1.48
N LYS A 272 -22.58 -3.11 -1.10
CA LYS A 272 -22.89 -4.41 -1.70
C LYS A 272 -23.08 -4.38 -3.21
N HIS A 273 -23.62 -3.28 -3.74
CA HIS A 273 -23.77 -3.07 -5.18
C HIS A 273 -22.44 -2.96 -5.95
N LYS A 274 -21.30 -2.83 -5.26
CA LYS A 274 -19.93 -2.87 -5.80
C LYS A 274 -19.17 -4.13 -5.43
N ILE A 275 -19.77 -5.10 -4.76
CA ILE A 275 -19.09 -6.33 -4.30
C ILE A 275 -19.42 -7.49 -5.24
N LEU A 276 -18.38 -8.16 -5.73
CA LEU A 276 -18.48 -9.48 -6.33
C LEU A 276 -17.89 -10.52 -5.39
N TYR A 277 -18.75 -11.39 -4.85
CA TYR A 277 -18.35 -12.47 -3.97
C TYR A 277 -17.73 -13.61 -4.78
N VAL A 278 -16.54 -14.05 -4.38
CA VAL A 278 -15.79 -15.19 -4.93
C VAL A 278 -15.68 -16.25 -3.84
N PHE A 279 -16.27 -17.41 -4.08
CA PHE A 279 -16.25 -18.51 -3.12
C PHE A 279 -15.24 -19.57 -3.56
N LEU A 280 -14.24 -19.83 -2.71
CA LEU A 280 -13.31 -20.94 -2.87
C LEU A 280 -13.73 -22.11 -1.98
N ASP A 281 -14.31 -23.13 -2.59
CA ASP A 281 -14.99 -24.25 -1.92
C ASP A 281 -14.11 -25.49 -1.65
N HIS A 282 -12.86 -25.46 -2.10
CA HIS A 282 -11.87 -26.53 -1.99
C HIS A 282 -10.52 -26.00 -1.52
N PHE A 283 -9.69 -26.90 -1.00
CA PHE A 283 -8.31 -26.62 -0.61
C PHE A 283 -7.37 -27.21 -1.67
N PRO A 284 -6.32 -26.49 -2.11
CA PRO A 284 -5.47 -26.96 -3.19
C PRO A 284 -4.67 -28.21 -2.78
N GLU A 285 -4.52 -29.13 -3.73
CA GLU A 285 -3.66 -30.31 -3.57
C GLU A 285 -2.21 -29.87 -3.31
N GLY A 286 -1.53 -30.55 -2.37
CA GLY A 286 -0.19 -30.17 -1.94
C GLY A 286 -0.14 -29.02 -0.92
N GLY A 287 -1.24 -28.26 -0.73
CA GLY A 287 -1.26 -27.08 0.15
C GLY A 287 -1.03 -27.39 1.63
N ARG A 288 -1.30 -28.62 2.08
CA ARG A 288 -1.03 -29.05 3.45
C ARG A 288 0.45 -29.35 3.66
N GLN A 289 1.15 -29.76 2.61
CA GLN A 289 2.58 -30.06 2.62
C GLN A 289 3.40 -28.78 2.46
N ASP A 290 2.94 -27.88 1.58
CA ASP A 290 3.54 -26.58 1.33
C ASP A 290 2.44 -25.50 1.28
N GLY A 291 2.32 -24.72 2.35
CA GLY A 291 1.28 -23.69 2.45
C GLY A 291 1.51 -22.51 1.51
N TRP A 292 2.69 -22.36 0.92
CA TRP A 292 2.89 -21.40 -0.17
C TRP A 292 2.03 -21.74 -1.39
N ILE A 293 1.74 -23.02 -1.62
CA ILE A 293 0.78 -23.45 -2.66
C ILE A 293 -0.63 -22.94 -2.31
N ALA A 294 -1.03 -23.04 -1.05
CA ALA A 294 -2.33 -22.54 -0.60
C ALA A 294 -2.45 -21.01 -0.72
N ASP A 295 -1.42 -20.28 -0.31
CA ASP A 295 -1.35 -18.82 -0.42
C ASP A 295 -1.41 -18.31 -1.86
N ASP A 296 -0.65 -18.98 -2.74
CA ASP A 296 -0.60 -18.65 -4.16
C ASP A 296 -1.92 -18.95 -4.84
N TYR A 297 -2.44 -20.17 -4.61
CA TYR A 297 -3.68 -20.62 -5.21
C TYR A 297 -4.86 -19.72 -4.82
N LEU A 298 -4.91 -19.25 -3.58
CA LEU A 298 -5.96 -18.34 -3.12
C LEU A 298 -6.00 -17.05 -3.97
N ARG A 299 -4.84 -16.46 -4.30
CA ARG A 299 -4.74 -15.25 -5.14
C ARG A 299 -4.97 -15.54 -6.61
N THR A 300 -4.50 -16.69 -7.10
CA THR A 300 -4.77 -17.17 -8.46
C THR A 300 -6.27 -17.40 -8.68
N PHE A 301 -6.93 -18.08 -7.76
CA PHE A 301 -8.37 -18.37 -7.82
C PHE A 301 -9.19 -17.09 -7.76
N LEU A 302 -8.92 -16.21 -6.77
CA LEU A 302 -9.54 -14.88 -6.67
C LEU A 302 -9.48 -14.13 -8.00
N THR A 303 -8.30 -14.08 -8.62
CA THR A 303 -8.09 -13.32 -9.85
C THR A 303 -8.81 -13.97 -11.03
N ARG A 304 -8.56 -15.27 -11.28
CA ARG A 304 -9.11 -15.96 -12.46
C ARG A 304 -10.62 -16.11 -12.38
N ASN A 305 -11.14 -16.62 -11.27
CA ASN A 305 -12.60 -16.78 -11.09
C ASN A 305 -13.29 -15.41 -11.04
N GLY A 306 -12.78 -14.48 -10.22
CA GLY A 306 -13.35 -13.16 -10.07
C GLY A 306 -13.41 -12.39 -11.39
N MET A 307 -12.29 -12.30 -12.10
CA MET A 307 -12.22 -11.57 -13.38
C MET A 307 -13.00 -12.23 -14.51
N SER A 308 -13.14 -13.57 -14.52
CA SER A 308 -13.96 -14.27 -15.54
C SER A 308 -15.44 -13.88 -15.48
N ARG A 309 -15.90 -13.35 -14.35
CA ARG A 309 -17.29 -12.94 -14.10
C ARG A 309 -17.50 -11.43 -14.24
N VAL A 310 -16.45 -10.66 -14.54
CA VAL A 310 -16.55 -9.22 -14.79
C VAL A 310 -16.86 -8.98 -16.27
N VAL A 311 -18.00 -8.37 -16.55
CA VAL A 311 -18.47 -8.07 -17.91
C VAL A 311 -18.25 -6.59 -18.21
N GLY A 312 -17.80 -6.28 -19.43
CA GLY A 312 -17.58 -4.91 -19.90
C GLY A 312 -16.26 -4.28 -19.45
N ALA A 313 -15.34 -5.05 -18.88
CA ALA A 313 -14.00 -4.59 -18.52
C ALA A 313 -13.20 -4.13 -19.76
N ARG A 314 -12.44 -3.03 -19.63
CA ARG A 314 -11.59 -2.46 -20.69
C ARG A 314 -10.15 -2.81 -20.40
N SER A 315 -9.34 -2.86 -21.46
CA SER A 315 -7.90 -3.16 -21.35
C SER A 315 -7.14 -2.16 -20.47
N ASP A 316 -7.59 -0.91 -20.40
CA ASP A 316 -6.95 0.15 -19.63
C ASP A 316 -7.53 0.35 -18.23
N ASP A 317 -8.51 -0.44 -17.80
CA ASP A 317 -8.97 -0.43 -16.40
C ASP A 317 -7.86 -0.90 -15.45
N VAL A 318 -7.91 -0.46 -14.20
CA VAL A 318 -6.87 -0.72 -13.19
C VAL A 318 -7.27 -1.91 -12.33
N PHE A 319 -6.40 -2.90 -12.25
CA PHE A 319 -6.50 -4.01 -11.30
C PHE A 319 -5.56 -3.77 -10.13
N VAL A 320 -6.09 -3.95 -8.91
CA VAL A 320 -5.36 -3.77 -7.65
C VAL A 320 -5.59 -4.97 -6.77
N ILE A 321 -4.54 -5.69 -6.39
CA ILE A 321 -4.60 -6.83 -5.47
C ILE A 321 -3.83 -6.50 -4.20
N ASN A 322 -4.50 -6.57 -3.05
CA ASN A 322 -3.94 -6.29 -1.73
C ASN A 322 -4.52 -7.24 -0.69
N ASP A 323 -3.70 -7.58 0.31
CA ASP A 323 -4.15 -8.37 1.46
C ASP A 323 -5.09 -7.54 2.32
N ALA A 324 -6.00 -8.14 3.09
CA ALA A 324 -7.07 -7.40 3.79
C ALA A 324 -6.56 -6.35 4.81
N ASP A 325 -5.33 -6.50 5.30
CA ASP A 325 -4.65 -5.58 6.20
C ASP A 325 -3.79 -4.51 5.50
N GLU A 326 -3.74 -4.51 4.16
CA GLU A 326 -3.07 -3.51 3.30
C GLU A 326 -4.12 -2.55 2.68
N ILE A 327 -4.41 -1.41 3.29
CA ILE A 327 -5.43 -0.45 2.82
C ILE A 327 -4.75 0.67 2.00
N PRO A 328 -4.91 0.73 0.66
CA PRO A 328 -4.47 1.88 -0.14
C PRO A 328 -5.11 3.20 0.30
N ALA A 329 -4.43 4.31 0.08
CA ALA A 329 -5.00 5.64 0.23
C ALA A 329 -5.91 5.99 -0.96
N HIS A 330 -7.06 6.59 -0.67
CA HIS A 330 -8.05 7.00 -1.65
C HIS A 330 -7.45 7.82 -2.81
N GLU A 331 -6.66 8.84 -2.48
CA GLU A 331 -6.09 9.78 -3.45
C GLU A 331 -5.16 9.10 -4.46
N GLY A 332 -4.48 8.03 -4.03
CA GLY A 332 -3.58 7.25 -4.87
C GLY A 332 -4.34 6.48 -5.94
N LEU A 333 -5.41 5.78 -5.55
CA LEU A 333 -6.27 5.06 -6.48
C LEU A 333 -7.05 6.02 -7.39
N LEU A 334 -7.52 7.14 -6.84
CA LEU A 334 -8.20 8.17 -7.63
C LEU A 334 -7.26 8.77 -8.69
N PHE A 335 -5.99 9.01 -8.37
CA PHE A 335 -5.00 9.44 -9.35
C PHE A 335 -4.84 8.43 -10.50
N LEU A 336 -4.67 7.14 -10.18
CA LEU A 336 -4.52 6.07 -11.18
C LEU A 336 -5.74 5.98 -12.11
N LYS A 337 -6.94 6.23 -11.54
CA LYS A 337 -8.22 6.29 -12.26
C LYS A 337 -8.30 7.46 -13.23
N LEU A 338 -7.81 8.64 -12.84
CA LEU A 338 -8.07 9.90 -13.54
C LEU A 338 -6.97 10.36 -14.51
N PHE A 339 -5.75 9.83 -14.41
CA PHE A 339 -4.62 10.32 -15.19
C PHE A 339 -4.01 9.28 -16.12
N ASP A 340 -3.68 9.69 -17.34
CA ASP A 340 -2.76 8.98 -18.23
C ASP A 340 -1.31 9.39 -18.00
N GLY A 341 -0.39 8.57 -18.50
CA GLY A 341 1.04 8.85 -18.50
C GLY A 341 1.82 8.18 -17.38
N TRP A 342 1.19 7.51 -16.41
CA TRP A 342 1.90 6.62 -15.48
C TRP A 342 2.28 5.29 -16.14
N THR A 343 3.32 4.62 -15.63
CA THR A 343 3.91 3.38 -16.19
C THR A 343 3.58 2.16 -15.32
N GLU A 344 3.88 0.95 -15.75
CA GLU A 344 3.39 -0.29 -15.13
C GLU A 344 4.52 -1.31 -14.90
N PRO A 345 4.39 -2.23 -13.91
CA PRO A 345 3.35 -2.26 -12.87
C PRO A 345 3.57 -1.16 -11.83
N PHE A 346 2.64 -0.99 -10.88
CA PHE A 346 2.85 -0.09 -9.75
C PHE A 346 2.78 -0.81 -8.40
N ALA A 347 3.58 -0.30 -7.47
CA ALA A 347 3.55 -0.64 -6.06
C ALA A 347 2.89 0.49 -5.25
N ILE A 348 2.64 0.24 -3.97
CA ILE A 348 2.11 1.20 -3.01
C ILE A 348 3.02 1.21 -1.79
N HIS A 349 3.53 2.39 -1.41
CA HIS A 349 4.25 2.57 -0.15
C HIS A 349 3.25 2.76 0.99
N MET A 350 3.22 1.85 1.95
CA MET A 350 2.29 1.86 3.07
C MET A 350 3.00 2.12 4.41
N ARG A 351 2.30 2.82 5.30
CA ARG A 351 2.71 2.97 6.71
C ARG A 351 2.54 1.63 7.41
N LYS A 352 3.60 1.11 8.04
CA LYS A 352 3.56 -0.14 8.80
C LYS A 352 3.12 0.09 10.24
N SER A 353 2.13 -0.67 10.69
CA SER A 353 1.61 -0.66 12.05
C SER A 353 1.51 -2.08 12.61
N LEU A 354 1.50 -2.23 13.94
CA LEU A 354 1.50 -3.53 14.63
C LEU A 354 0.49 -3.56 15.77
N TYR A 355 -0.38 -4.58 15.85
CA TYR A 355 -1.47 -4.73 16.84
C TYR A 355 -2.56 -3.63 16.84
N GLY A 356 -2.21 -2.44 16.42
CA GLY A 356 -3.06 -1.28 16.16
C GLY A 356 -2.23 -0.16 15.55
N PHE A 357 -2.89 0.92 15.15
CA PHE A 357 -2.26 2.06 14.49
C PHE A 357 -1.33 2.87 15.42
N PHE A 358 -1.47 2.67 16.73
CA PHE A 358 -0.63 3.27 17.79
C PHE A 358 0.81 2.75 17.82
N TRP A 359 1.09 1.53 17.34
CA TRP A 359 2.47 1.05 17.18
C TRP A 359 2.91 1.15 15.74
N LYS A 360 3.67 2.19 15.42
CA LYS A 360 4.32 2.33 14.11
C LYS A 360 5.62 1.52 14.09
N GLN A 361 5.80 0.78 13.01
CA GLN A 361 7.06 0.08 12.75
C GLN A 361 8.01 0.97 11.95
N PHE A 362 9.32 0.74 12.11
CA PHE A 362 10.33 1.47 11.36
C PHE A 362 10.24 1.19 9.85
N GLY A 363 10.45 2.24 9.05
CA GLY A 363 10.38 2.18 7.58
C GLY A 363 8.97 2.12 7.01
N SER A 364 8.88 1.73 5.74
CA SER A 364 7.63 1.57 4.98
C SER A 364 7.53 0.16 4.42
N LEU A 365 6.32 -0.31 4.13
CA LEU A 365 6.11 -1.50 3.31
C LEU A 365 5.88 -1.05 1.86
N GLU A 366 6.60 -1.62 0.91
CA GLU A 366 6.36 -1.39 -0.52
C GLU A 366 5.71 -2.64 -1.11
N VAL A 367 4.48 -2.49 -1.58
CA VAL A 367 3.62 -3.60 -1.99
C VAL A 367 3.37 -3.48 -3.49
N VAL A 368 3.95 -4.35 -4.33
CA VAL A 368 3.54 -4.42 -5.76
C VAL A 368 2.06 -4.81 -5.79
N SER A 369 1.22 -3.89 -6.23
CA SER A 369 -0.23 -3.94 -5.96
C SER A 369 -1.07 -3.94 -7.22
N GLY A 370 -0.61 -3.38 -8.34
CA GLY A 370 -1.50 -3.23 -9.48
C GLY A 370 -0.85 -2.97 -10.82
N CYS A 371 -1.69 -3.10 -11.84
CA CYS A 371 -1.41 -2.81 -13.24
C CYS A 371 -2.74 -2.62 -13.98
N THR A 372 -2.69 -2.30 -15.27
CA THR A 372 -3.86 -2.34 -16.15
C THR A 372 -4.28 -3.78 -16.43
N LEU A 373 -5.55 -3.98 -16.77
CA LEU A 373 -6.06 -5.29 -17.16
C LEU A 373 -5.36 -5.86 -18.40
N ARG A 374 -4.88 -5.01 -19.31
CA ARG A 374 -4.08 -5.45 -20.45
C ARG A 374 -2.78 -6.11 -19.99
N MET A 375 -2.03 -5.46 -19.09
CA MET A 375 -0.80 -6.04 -18.54
C MET A 375 -1.08 -7.31 -17.74
N LEU A 376 -2.13 -7.31 -16.90
CA LEU A 376 -2.56 -8.48 -16.15
C LEU A 376 -2.79 -9.69 -17.08
N ARG A 377 -3.48 -9.49 -18.20
CA ARG A 377 -3.74 -10.54 -19.18
C ARG A 377 -2.50 -10.93 -19.99
N ASP A 378 -1.82 -9.95 -20.60
CA ASP A 378 -0.80 -10.20 -21.62
C ASP A 378 0.57 -10.57 -21.03
N VAL A 379 0.89 -10.09 -19.82
CA VAL A 379 2.17 -10.34 -19.14
C VAL A 379 2.03 -11.35 -18.01
N TYR A 380 0.95 -11.24 -17.22
CA TYR A 380 0.73 -12.08 -16.04
C TYR A 380 -0.28 -13.21 -16.27
N ASP A 381 -0.77 -13.42 -17.50
CA ASP A 381 -1.66 -14.54 -17.84
C ASP A 381 -2.91 -14.59 -16.93
N GLY A 382 -3.46 -13.41 -16.64
CA GLY A 382 -4.67 -13.25 -15.83
C GLY A 382 -4.50 -13.67 -14.37
N ASP A 383 -3.27 -13.73 -13.85
CA ASP A 383 -2.97 -14.30 -12.54
C ASP A 383 -2.32 -13.28 -11.60
N GLY A 384 -3.07 -12.84 -10.60
CA GLY A 384 -2.67 -11.81 -9.65
C GLY A 384 -1.49 -12.20 -8.76
N ILE A 385 -1.24 -13.50 -8.53
CA ILE A 385 -0.05 -13.90 -7.77
C ILE A 385 1.25 -13.62 -8.52
N LYS A 386 1.22 -13.72 -9.85
CA LYS A 386 2.40 -13.41 -10.68
C LYS A 386 2.74 -11.92 -10.59
N LEU A 387 1.73 -11.06 -10.51
CA LEU A 387 1.94 -9.64 -10.21
C LEU A 387 2.54 -9.41 -8.82
N ARG A 388 2.12 -10.18 -7.81
CA ARG A 388 2.62 -10.04 -6.42
C ARG A 388 4.05 -10.56 -6.22
N ARG A 389 4.43 -11.64 -6.92
CA ARG A 389 5.68 -12.38 -6.65
C ARG A 389 6.71 -12.40 -7.77
N ARG A 390 6.29 -12.23 -9.03
CA ARG A 390 7.20 -12.40 -10.19
C ARG A 390 7.65 -11.07 -10.73
N GLU A 391 8.92 -11.03 -11.09
CA GLU A 391 9.50 -9.91 -11.80
C GLU A 391 8.99 -9.88 -13.23
N TYR A 392 8.21 -8.84 -13.57
CA TYR A 392 7.56 -8.68 -14.86
C TYR A 392 8.51 -8.80 -16.05
N TYR A 393 9.76 -8.34 -15.93
CA TYR A 393 10.73 -8.39 -17.01
C TYR A 393 11.21 -9.81 -17.37
N THR A 394 11.00 -10.79 -16.47
CA THR A 394 11.29 -12.20 -16.73
C THR A 394 10.11 -12.94 -17.36
N MET A 395 8.93 -12.30 -17.43
CA MET A 395 7.73 -12.94 -17.94
C MET A 395 7.75 -13.06 -19.47
N PRO A 396 7.34 -14.20 -20.06
CA PRO A 396 7.41 -14.42 -21.51
C PRO A 396 6.65 -13.37 -22.34
N GLY A 397 5.51 -12.88 -21.83
CA GLY A 397 4.69 -11.88 -22.51
C GLY A 397 5.24 -10.46 -22.47
N PHE A 398 6.23 -10.18 -21.62
CA PHE A 398 6.69 -8.81 -21.34
C PHE A 398 7.26 -8.11 -22.58
N ARG A 399 8.19 -8.74 -23.31
CA ARG A 399 8.83 -8.11 -24.49
C ARG A 399 7.84 -7.77 -25.58
N LYS A 400 6.87 -8.65 -25.80
CA LYS A 400 5.78 -8.39 -26.75
C LYS A 400 4.93 -7.22 -26.28
N TYR A 401 4.53 -7.22 -25.01
CA TYR A 401 3.73 -6.14 -24.42
C TYR A 401 4.43 -4.77 -24.46
N GLU A 402 5.73 -4.72 -24.16
CA GLU A 402 6.57 -3.53 -24.26
C GLU A 402 6.60 -2.97 -25.70
N ASN A 403 6.81 -3.85 -26.69
CA ASN A 403 6.80 -3.46 -28.10
C ASN A 403 5.42 -2.98 -28.57
N ASP A 404 4.35 -3.67 -28.17
CA ASP A 404 2.98 -3.35 -28.60
C ASP A 404 2.45 -2.05 -27.94
N THR A 405 2.97 -1.68 -26.77
CA THR A 405 2.60 -0.44 -26.09
C THR A 405 3.47 0.74 -26.53
N GLY A 406 4.72 0.49 -26.96
CA GLY A 406 5.68 1.54 -27.29
C GLY A 406 6.09 2.38 -26.08
N HIS A 407 5.77 1.92 -24.87
CA HIS A 407 6.04 2.60 -23.61
C HIS A 407 7.21 1.94 -22.90
N ILE A 408 8.07 2.74 -22.26
CA ILE A 408 9.08 2.21 -21.36
C ILE A 408 8.37 1.81 -20.06
N LEU A 409 8.33 0.51 -19.80
CA LEU A 409 7.69 -0.08 -18.63
C LEU A 409 8.70 -0.13 -17.49
N VAL A 410 8.44 0.65 -16.44
CA VAL A 410 9.29 0.72 -15.24
C VAL A 410 8.38 0.65 -14.05
N GLN A 411 8.61 -0.33 -13.18
CA GLN A 411 7.91 -0.35 -11.90
C GLN A 411 8.16 0.95 -11.13
N TRP A 412 7.08 1.54 -10.64
CA TRP A 412 7.10 2.69 -9.74
C TRP A 412 6.13 2.47 -8.60
N SER A 413 6.10 3.39 -7.65
CA SER A 413 5.39 3.20 -6.39
C SER A 413 4.57 4.44 -6.11
N VAL A 414 3.27 4.27 -5.87
CA VAL A 414 2.43 5.33 -5.35
C VAL A 414 2.93 5.62 -3.94
N GLY A 415 3.31 6.88 -3.69
CA GLY A 415 3.96 7.26 -2.43
C GLY A 415 5.47 7.10 -2.44
N SER A 416 6.06 7.29 -1.27
CA SER A 416 7.48 7.10 -0.99
C SER A 416 7.64 6.66 0.47
N PRO A 417 8.85 6.27 0.93
CA PRO A 417 9.07 5.92 2.34
C PRO A 417 8.71 7.00 3.36
N PHE A 418 8.50 8.25 2.93
CA PHE A 418 8.11 9.38 3.77
C PHE A 418 6.73 9.96 3.43
N HIS A 419 6.14 9.57 2.31
CA HIS A 419 4.80 9.98 1.88
C HIS A 419 3.99 8.72 1.61
N PHE A 420 3.46 8.12 2.67
CA PHE A 420 2.71 6.87 2.57
C PHE A 420 1.44 7.06 1.73
N ALA A 421 1.19 6.11 0.85
CA ALA A 421 0.01 5.98 0.00
C ALA A 421 -0.93 4.87 0.50
N GLY A 422 -0.90 4.57 1.80
CA GLY A 422 -1.78 3.59 2.43
C GLY A 422 -1.27 3.13 3.79
N TRP A 423 -1.94 2.12 4.33
CA TRP A 423 -1.66 1.54 5.65
C TRP A 423 -1.52 0.03 5.55
N HIS A 424 -0.55 -0.53 6.25
CA HIS A 424 -0.43 -1.95 6.51
C HIS A 424 -0.44 -2.17 8.02
N CYS A 425 -1.32 -3.05 8.51
CA CYS A 425 -1.54 -3.25 9.94
C CYS A 425 -1.39 -4.72 10.32
N SER A 426 -0.17 -5.13 10.70
CA SER A 426 0.10 -6.50 11.11
C SER A 426 -0.54 -6.80 12.47
N TRP A 427 -1.17 -7.96 12.60
CA TRP A 427 -1.76 -8.43 13.87
C TRP A 427 -2.80 -7.49 14.50
N CYS A 428 -3.45 -6.63 13.70
CA CYS A 428 -4.40 -5.64 14.18
C CYS A 428 -5.78 -6.24 14.48
N PHE A 429 -5.84 -6.99 15.57
CA PHE A 429 -7.02 -7.68 16.10
C PHE A 429 -7.07 -7.58 17.63
N THR A 430 -8.18 -8.02 18.22
CA THR A 430 -8.22 -8.35 19.64
C THR A 430 -7.30 -9.55 19.93
N PRO A 431 -6.94 -9.83 21.20
CA PRO A 431 -6.15 -11.01 21.54
C PRO A 431 -6.71 -12.32 20.98
N GLU A 432 -8.03 -12.46 20.98
CA GLU A 432 -8.74 -13.63 20.47
C GLU A 432 -8.63 -13.74 18.94
N GLY A 433 -8.64 -12.60 18.23
CA GLY A 433 -8.39 -12.57 16.79
C GLY A 433 -6.94 -12.90 16.43
N ILE A 434 -5.97 -12.42 17.21
CA ILE A 434 -4.55 -12.82 17.05
C ILE A 434 -4.40 -14.32 17.27
N TYR A 435 -4.99 -14.88 18.33
CA TYR A 435 -5.04 -16.32 18.57
C TYR A 435 -5.60 -17.06 17.36
N PHE A 436 -6.75 -16.62 16.82
CA PHE A 436 -7.37 -17.24 15.66
C PHE A 436 -6.45 -17.19 14.42
N LYS A 437 -5.80 -16.04 14.17
CA LYS A 437 -4.83 -15.88 13.09
C LYS A 437 -3.65 -16.86 13.25
N LEU A 438 -3.09 -17.00 14.45
CA LEU A 438 -1.99 -17.94 14.75
C LEU A 438 -2.35 -19.40 14.46
N VAL A 439 -3.50 -19.86 14.93
CA VAL A 439 -3.92 -21.26 14.71
C VAL A 439 -4.31 -21.51 13.25
N SER A 440 -4.73 -20.47 12.53
CA SER A 440 -5.10 -20.58 11.11
C SER A 440 -3.92 -20.51 10.12
N ALA A 441 -2.71 -20.19 10.59
CA ALA A 441 -1.53 -19.95 9.77
C ALA A 441 -1.17 -21.14 8.86
N GLN A 442 -0.65 -20.83 7.68
CA GLN A 442 -0.27 -21.82 6.68
C GLN A 442 0.92 -22.68 7.12
N ASN A 443 1.07 -23.86 6.50
CA ASN A 443 2.30 -24.65 6.65
C ASN A 443 3.43 -23.98 5.85
N GLY A 444 4.66 -23.89 6.37
CA GLY A 444 5.78 -23.22 5.67
C GLY A 444 6.18 -21.86 6.23
N ASP A 445 5.36 -21.23 7.06
CA ASP A 445 5.75 -20.08 7.90
C ASP A 445 6.55 -20.54 9.12
N PHE A 446 7.79 -20.99 8.93
CA PHE A 446 8.64 -21.46 10.04
C PHE A 446 9.53 -20.33 10.60
N PRO A 447 9.60 -20.13 11.94
CA PRO A 447 8.85 -20.85 12.96
C PRO A 447 7.38 -20.45 13.01
N ARG A 448 6.47 -21.43 13.03
CA ARG A 448 5.04 -21.19 13.14
C ARG A 448 4.71 -20.90 14.60
N TRP A 449 4.55 -19.62 14.92
CA TRP A 449 4.28 -19.18 16.28
C TRP A 449 3.03 -19.83 16.88
N GLY A 450 2.03 -20.18 16.05
CA GLY A 450 0.83 -20.88 16.50
C GLY A 450 1.05 -22.31 17.01
N ASP A 451 2.19 -22.94 16.73
CA ASP A 451 2.48 -24.31 17.21
C ASP A 451 2.97 -24.31 18.66
N TYR A 452 3.41 -23.17 19.17
CA TYR A 452 3.88 -23.01 20.53
C TYR A 452 2.71 -22.67 21.47
N GLU A 453 2.52 -23.47 22.53
CA GLU A 453 1.43 -23.28 23.49
C GLU A 453 1.49 -21.92 24.19
N ASP A 454 2.69 -21.48 24.59
CA ASP A 454 2.91 -20.18 25.25
C ASP A 454 2.57 -19.00 24.34
N LYS A 455 2.80 -19.12 23.04
CA LYS A 455 2.51 -18.06 22.06
C LYS A 455 1.03 -17.91 21.75
N ARG A 456 0.24 -18.95 22.06
CA ARG A 456 -1.23 -18.94 21.95
C ARG A 456 -1.91 -18.43 23.22
N ASP A 457 -1.18 -18.26 24.32
CA ASP A 457 -1.76 -17.78 25.56
C ASP A 457 -2.26 -16.33 25.43
N LEU A 458 -3.50 -16.08 25.86
CA LEU A 458 -4.12 -14.77 25.72
C LEU A 458 -3.46 -13.70 26.60
N SER A 459 -2.86 -14.08 27.73
CA SER A 459 -2.13 -13.14 28.59
C SER A 459 -0.81 -12.73 27.93
N TYR A 460 -0.10 -13.68 27.32
CA TYR A 460 1.09 -13.43 26.51
C TYR A 460 0.78 -12.50 25.32
N ILE A 461 -0.29 -12.78 24.57
CA ILE A 461 -0.71 -11.93 23.43
C ILE A 461 -1.06 -10.52 23.92
N ARG A 462 -1.80 -10.37 25.03
CA ARG A 462 -2.09 -9.05 25.62
C ARG A 462 -0.82 -8.31 25.99
N ASP A 463 0.19 -9.01 26.52
CA ASP A 463 1.48 -8.42 26.84
C ASP A 463 2.27 -7.98 25.59
N LEU A 464 2.18 -8.73 24.48
CA LEU A 464 2.73 -8.30 23.20
C LEU A 464 2.05 -7.01 22.71
N ILE A 465 0.71 -6.95 22.70
CA ILE A 465 -0.03 -5.74 22.32
C ILE A 465 0.35 -4.57 23.24
N ARG A 466 0.46 -4.82 24.54
CA ARG A 466 0.82 -3.81 25.54
C ARG A 466 2.20 -3.20 25.28
N THR A 467 3.17 -4.01 24.85
CA THR A 467 4.58 -3.61 24.73
C THR A 467 5.02 -3.29 23.31
N GLY A 468 4.25 -3.72 22.31
CA GLY A 468 4.65 -3.66 20.90
C GLY A 468 5.68 -4.74 20.51
N GLY A 469 5.95 -5.72 21.37
CA GLY A 469 6.92 -6.78 21.08
C GLY A 469 6.43 -7.77 20.01
N TRP A 470 7.34 -8.54 19.44
CA TRP A 470 7.05 -9.60 18.48
C TRP A 470 7.10 -10.99 19.11
N PHE A 471 6.53 -11.97 18.41
CA PHE A 471 6.52 -13.37 18.84
C PHE A 471 7.92 -13.99 18.98
N ASP A 472 8.92 -13.44 18.29
CA ASP A 472 10.33 -13.83 18.40
C ASP A 472 11.03 -13.29 19.66
N GLY A 473 10.34 -12.49 20.46
CA GLY A 473 10.87 -11.86 21.67
C GLY A 473 11.53 -10.50 21.44
N SER A 474 11.61 -10.02 20.20
CA SER A 474 12.06 -8.65 19.94
C SER A 474 11.07 -7.64 20.52
N VAL A 475 11.61 -6.54 21.06
CA VAL A 475 10.83 -5.50 21.72
C VAL A 475 10.74 -4.28 20.82
N GLN A 476 9.64 -3.52 20.95
CA GLN A 476 9.50 -2.26 20.25
C GLN A 476 10.49 -1.24 20.80
N GLU A 477 11.35 -0.71 19.93
CA GLU A 477 12.38 0.29 20.30
C GLU A 477 11.82 1.71 20.50
N TYR A 478 10.64 2.00 19.94
CA TYR A 478 10.04 3.33 19.92
C TYR A 478 8.72 3.41 20.70
N PRO A 479 8.43 4.54 21.36
CA PRO A 479 7.16 4.71 22.06
C PRO A 479 5.96 4.67 21.09
N PRO A 480 4.73 4.48 21.61
CA PRO A 480 3.52 4.66 20.83
C PRO A 480 3.49 6.02 20.13
N VAL A 481 2.93 6.04 18.93
CA VAL A 481 2.90 7.23 18.08
C VAL A 481 1.87 8.25 18.55
N ASP A 482 2.17 9.52 18.35
CA ASP A 482 1.19 10.62 18.50
C ASP A 482 0.03 10.42 17.51
N PRO A 483 -1.23 10.31 17.98
CA PRO A 483 -2.41 10.21 17.11
C PRO A 483 -2.57 11.36 16.11
N LYS A 484 -1.87 12.48 16.32
CA LYS A 484 -1.84 13.63 15.39
C LYS A 484 -0.85 13.46 14.24
N GLU A 485 -0.05 12.40 14.22
CA GLU A 485 0.87 12.11 13.11
C GLU A 485 0.08 11.96 11.80
N HIS A 486 0.60 12.54 10.71
CA HIS A 486 0.02 12.35 9.39
C HIS A 486 -0.04 10.85 9.04
N MET A 487 -1.17 10.40 8.48
CA MET A 487 -1.43 9.00 8.13
C MET A 487 -1.44 8.07 9.36
N TYR A 488 -1.77 8.56 10.56
CA TYR A 488 -1.87 7.72 11.76
C TYR A 488 -2.72 6.46 11.53
N ALA A 489 -3.95 6.63 11.04
CA ALA A 489 -4.90 5.56 10.72
C ALA A 489 -5.82 6.01 9.55
N PRO A 490 -6.59 5.09 8.94
CA PRO A 490 -7.64 5.44 7.99
C PRO A 490 -8.59 6.51 8.55
N LYS A 491 -8.99 7.47 7.70
CA LYS A 491 -9.84 8.60 8.08
C LYS A 491 -11.17 8.15 8.67
N TYR A 492 -11.80 7.14 8.09
CA TYR A 492 -13.04 6.55 8.55
C TYR A 492 -12.92 5.98 9.96
N MET A 493 -11.78 5.37 10.31
CA MET A 493 -11.56 4.88 11.68
C MET A 493 -11.45 6.03 12.67
N LEU A 494 -10.76 7.11 12.30
CA LEU A 494 -10.63 8.32 13.12
C LEU A 494 -11.99 9.01 13.34
N GLU A 495 -12.83 9.06 12.31
CA GLU A 495 -14.18 9.62 12.38
C GLU A 495 -15.15 8.75 13.19
N ASN A 496 -14.88 7.44 13.27
CA ASN A 496 -15.69 6.46 14.02
C ASN A 496 -14.91 5.92 15.22
N TYR A 497 -14.28 6.82 15.95
CA TYR A 497 -13.28 6.54 16.96
C TYR A 497 -13.72 5.47 17.98
N ASP A 498 -14.92 5.59 18.57
CA ASP A 498 -15.38 4.69 19.63
C ASP A 498 -15.46 3.23 19.18
N ARG A 499 -15.84 2.99 17.92
CA ARG A 499 -15.89 1.65 17.32
C ARG A 499 -14.50 1.04 17.15
N TYR A 500 -13.53 1.87 16.76
CA TYR A 500 -12.17 1.43 16.43
C TYR A 500 -11.16 1.72 17.54
N ARG A 501 -11.63 2.10 18.73
CA ARG A 501 -10.77 2.54 19.84
C ARG A 501 -9.66 1.54 20.16
N TYR A 502 -9.96 0.24 20.13
CA TYR A 502 -9.00 -0.81 20.41
C TYR A 502 -7.84 -0.92 19.38
N LEU A 503 -8.02 -0.37 18.17
CA LEU A 503 -6.98 -0.25 17.14
C LEU A 503 -6.31 1.14 17.14
N LEU A 504 -6.95 2.15 17.73
CA LEU A 504 -6.48 3.54 17.73
C LEU A 504 -5.76 3.93 19.03
N GLU A 505 -6.03 3.24 20.13
CA GLU A 505 -5.35 3.40 21.41
C GLU A 505 -4.87 2.04 21.90
N ASN A 506 -3.75 2.02 22.61
CA ASN A 506 -3.28 0.81 23.28
C ASN A 506 -4.17 0.51 24.50
N PRO A 507 -5.06 -0.50 24.45
CA PRO A 507 -6.04 -0.74 25.52
C PRO A 507 -5.41 -1.40 26.75
N TYR A 508 -4.15 -1.85 26.65
CA TYR A 508 -3.43 -2.57 27.71
C TYR A 508 -2.30 -1.74 28.32
N ARG A 509 -2.18 -0.46 27.94
CA ARG A 509 -1.21 0.45 28.56
C ARG A 509 -1.56 0.59 30.04
N LYS A 510 -0.61 0.29 30.92
CA LYS A 510 -0.76 0.63 32.34
C LYS A 510 -0.77 2.15 32.44
N GLU A 511 -1.85 2.74 32.93
CA GLU A 511 -1.81 4.12 33.39
C GLU A 511 -0.71 4.21 34.45
N SER A 512 0.31 5.02 34.18
CA SER A 512 1.20 5.44 35.24
C SER A 512 0.30 6.18 36.24
N ARG A 513 0.03 5.55 37.39
CA ARG A 513 -0.41 6.28 38.58
C ARG A 513 0.70 7.30 38.85
N LEU A 514 0.54 8.51 38.33
CA LEU A 514 1.22 9.66 38.86
C LEU A 514 0.69 9.75 40.29
N SER A 515 1.52 9.27 41.21
CA SER A 515 1.40 9.53 42.63
C SER A 515 1.22 11.04 42.80
N GLU A 516 0.00 11.46 43.11
CA GLU A 516 -0.21 12.63 43.95
C GLU A 516 0.61 12.38 45.22
N GLY A 517 1.71 13.12 45.36
CA GLY A 517 2.62 13.09 46.48
C GLY A 517 3.08 14.51 46.77
#